data_AF-A0A8S3X6E3-F1
#
_entry.id   AF-A0A8S3X6E3-F1
#
_cell.length_a   1.000
_cell.length_b   1.000
_cell.length_c   1.000
_cell.angle_alpha   90.00
_cell.angle_beta   90.00
_cell.angle_gamma   90.00
#
_symmetry.space_group_name_H-M   'P 1'
#
loop_
_entity.id
_entity.type
_entity.pdbx_description
1 polymer ?
#
loop_
_entity_poly.entity_id
_entity_poly.type
_entity_poly.pdbx_seq_one_letter_code
_entity_poly.pdbx_strand_id
1 'polypeptide(L)'
;MQANELEDYIISVTSAIQRTCDELLPRSTGRKYRCPWWTDELESLKKQVIRNNHNIQKLRRQNKPLKDALLEKELLKTAYSKTFRETSTRNFRDFCERQRKEDVWSVTNRIIKSNPPPLPPATLKKCDGTYTNSSLETAQALLNKFFPDDDINDTPLQEEARKIAITVPNTQDE
;
A
#
# COMPACT_ATOMS: atom_id res chain seq x y z
N MET A 1 38.35 25.02 -14.98
CA MET A 1 38.29 23.69 -14.36
C MET A 1 38.46 22.69 -15.47
N GLN A 2 39.60 21.99 -15.48
CA GLN A 2 39.91 21.02 -16.53
C GLN A 2 38.96 19.82 -16.37
N ALA A 3 38.57 19.17 -17.46
CA ALA A 3 37.57 18.08 -17.44
C ALA A 3 37.89 16.99 -16.39
N ASN A 4 39.18 16.72 -16.16
CA ASN A 4 39.66 15.74 -15.19
C ASN A 4 39.34 16.13 -13.72
N GLU A 5 39.41 17.42 -13.37
CA GLU A 5 39.12 17.88 -12.01
C GLU A 5 37.63 17.71 -11.65
N LEU A 6 36.76 17.86 -12.66
CA LEU A 6 35.32 17.63 -12.49
C LEU A 6 35.02 16.14 -12.32
N GLU A 7 35.67 15.28 -13.11
CA GLU A 7 35.50 13.83 -12.99
C GLU A 7 36.00 13.31 -11.64
N ASP A 8 37.16 13.78 -11.18
CA ASP A 8 37.70 13.42 -9.86
C ASP A 8 36.76 13.83 -8.73
N TYR A 9 36.15 15.02 -8.84
CA TYR A 9 35.16 15.49 -7.87
C TYR A 9 33.89 14.63 -7.88
N ILE A 10 33.37 14.27 -9.06
CA ILE A 10 32.20 13.40 -9.20
C ILE A 10 32.48 12.01 -8.60
N ILE A 11 33.66 11.44 -8.83
CA ILE A 11 34.08 10.16 -8.26
C ILE A 11 34.18 10.25 -6.73
N SER A 12 34.74 11.34 -6.22
CA SER A 12 34.83 11.57 -4.77
C SER A 12 33.45 11.65 -4.12
N VAL A 13 32.52 12.40 -4.70
CA VAL A 13 31.16 12.55 -4.17
C VAL A 13 30.37 11.24 -4.26
N THR A 14 30.42 10.56 -5.40
CA THR A 14 29.69 9.29 -5.59
C THR A 14 30.23 8.18 -4.69
N SER A 15 31.55 8.09 -4.50
CA SER A 15 32.14 7.12 -3.58
C SER A 15 31.82 7.43 -2.11
N ALA A 16 31.77 8.70 -1.72
CA ALA A 16 31.35 9.11 -0.37
C ALA A 16 29.88 8.72 -0.11
N ILE A 17 28.99 8.93 -1.08
CA ILE A 17 27.57 8.54 -0.99
C ILE A 17 27.44 7.01 -0.92
N GLN A 18 28.17 6.27 -1.75
CA GLN A 18 28.13 4.80 -1.72
C GLN A 18 28.60 4.24 -0.38
N ARG A 19 29.70 4.77 0.18
CA ARG A 19 30.22 4.36 1.50
C ARG A 19 29.22 4.64 2.62
N THR A 20 28.66 5.84 2.66
CA THR A 20 27.63 6.19 3.66
C THR A 20 26.38 5.32 3.53
N CYS A 21 25.93 5.04 2.30
CA CYS A 21 24.84 4.09 2.06
C CYS A 21 25.19 2.67 2.52
N ASP A 22 26.39 2.16 2.25
CA ASP A 22 26.79 0.81 2.66
C ASP A 22 26.96 0.67 4.18
N GLU A 23 27.38 1.72 4.87
CA GLU A 23 27.52 1.75 6.34
C GLU A 23 26.17 1.88 7.05
N LEU A 24 25.28 2.75 6.54
CA LEU A 24 24.04 3.11 7.22
C LEU A 24 22.84 2.26 6.79
N LEU A 25 22.83 1.76 5.55
CA LEU A 25 21.72 0.98 5.04
C LEU A 25 22.05 -0.51 5.21
N PRO A 26 21.38 -1.23 6.13
CA PRO A 26 21.56 -2.66 6.26
C PRO A 26 21.19 -3.33 4.93
N ARG A 27 22.16 -4.02 4.32
CA ARG A 27 21.89 -4.84 3.14
C ARG A 27 20.91 -5.93 3.53
N SER A 28 19.66 -5.76 3.12
CA SER A 28 18.64 -6.80 3.28
C SER A 28 19.04 -7.98 2.41
N THR A 29 19.66 -9.00 3.02
CA THR A 29 19.73 -10.31 2.39
C THR A 29 18.29 -10.78 2.30
N GLY A 30 17.67 -10.60 1.14
CA GLY A 30 16.25 -10.87 0.95
C GLY A 30 15.90 -12.21 1.57
N ARG A 31 15.20 -12.18 2.72
CA ARG A 31 14.76 -13.41 3.37
C ARG A 31 13.82 -14.04 2.36
N LYS A 32 14.17 -15.22 1.83
CA LYS A 32 13.30 -15.93 0.89
C LYS A 32 11.95 -16.04 1.57
N TYR A 33 10.97 -15.28 1.09
CA TYR A 33 9.63 -15.28 1.63
C TYR A 33 9.07 -16.67 1.38
N ARG A 34 9.14 -17.51 2.41
CA ARG A 34 8.45 -18.80 2.40
C ARG A 34 7.04 -18.52 2.87
N CYS A 35 6.08 -19.03 2.13
CA CYS A 35 4.70 -18.94 2.51
C CYS A 35 4.54 -19.51 3.94
N PRO A 36 3.85 -18.84 4.88
CA PRO A 36 3.83 -19.26 6.29
C PRO A 36 3.34 -20.68 6.54
N TRP A 37 2.52 -21.23 5.62
CA TRP A 37 1.97 -22.58 5.71
C TRP A 37 2.77 -23.64 4.96
N TRP A 38 3.86 -23.24 4.31
CA TRP A 38 4.74 -24.15 3.59
C TRP A 38 5.65 -24.89 4.56
N THR A 39 5.28 -26.14 4.89
CA THR A 39 6.03 -26.97 5.84
C THR A 39 7.19 -27.72 5.17
N ASP A 40 8.16 -28.16 5.98
CA ASP A 40 9.28 -28.98 5.50
C ASP A 40 8.84 -30.34 4.97
N GLU A 41 7.75 -30.89 5.52
CA GLU A 41 7.10 -32.11 5.01
C GLU A 41 6.62 -31.93 3.57
N LEU A 42 5.93 -30.82 3.29
CA LEU A 42 5.43 -30.49 1.97
C LEU A 42 6.57 -30.25 0.97
N GLU A 43 7.64 -29.57 1.42
CA GLU A 43 8.87 -29.41 0.64
C GLU A 43 9.54 -30.75 0.33
N SER A 44 9.58 -31.68 1.29
CA SER A 44 10.10 -33.04 1.11
C SER A 44 9.29 -33.82 0.08
N LEU A 45 7.96 -33.83 0.20
CA LEU A 45 7.06 -34.48 -0.75
C LEU A 45 7.19 -33.89 -2.16
N LYS A 46 7.27 -32.56 -2.29
CA LYS A 46 7.54 -31.90 -3.57
C LYS A 46 8.85 -32.38 -4.20
N LYS A 47 9.93 -32.46 -3.41
CA LYS A 47 11.23 -32.96 -3.89
C LYS A 47 11.15 -34.42 -4.34
N GLN A 48 10.39 -35.26 -3.64
CA GLN A 48 10.18 -36.66 -4.01
C GLN A 48 9.43 -36.78 -5.35
N VAL A 49 8.35 -36.00 -5.54
CA VAL A 49 7.63 -35.95 -6.82
C VAL A 49 8.54 -35.52 -7.98
N ILE A 50 9.37 -34.48 -7.78
CA ILE A 50 10.32 -34.00 -8.79
C ILE A 50 11.36 -35.09 -9.11
N ARG A 51 11.93 -35.72 -8.07
CA ARG A 51 12.92 -36.80 -8.23
C ARG A 51 12.33 -37.96 -9.01
N ASN A 52 11.11 -38.38 -8.71
CA ASN A 52 10.46 -39.46 -9.44
C ASN A 52 10.16 -39.06 -10.91
N ASN A 53 9.72 -37.83 -11.18
CA ASN A 53 9.58 -37.36 -12.57
C ASN A 53 10.90 -37.42 -13.36
N HIS A 54 12.03 -37.05 -12.74
CA HIS A 54 13.35 -37.20 -13.35
C HIS A 54 13.72 -38.68 -13.55
N ASN A 55 13.39 -39.55 -12.61
CA ASN A 55 13.59 -40.99 -12.73
C ASN A 55 12.81 -41.58 -13.91
N ILE A 56 11.52 -41.24 -14.05
CA ILE A 56 10.69 -41.64 -15.18
C ILE A 56 11.31 -41.19 -16.50
N GLN A 57 11.77 -39.93 -16.58
CA GLN A 57 12.41 -39.43 -17.80
C GLN A 57 13.71 -40.16 -18.13
N LYS A 58 14.50 -40.51 -17.10
CA LYS A 58 15.70 -41.34 -17.26
C LYS A 58 15.37 -42.74 -17.76
N LEU A 59 14.36 -43.40 -17.19
CA LEU A 59 13.91 -44.74 -17.60
C LEU A 59 13.38 -44.75 -19.03
N ARG A 60 12.63 -43.72 -19.44
CA ARG A 60 12.19 -43.51 -20.83
C ARG A 60 13.36 -43.44 -21.80
N ARG A 61 14.38 -42.64 -21.49
CA ARG A 61 15.59 -42.53 -22.32
C ARG A 61 16.36 -43.86 -22.43
N GLN A 62 16.25 -44.72 -21.41
CA GLN A 62 16.90 -46.02 -21.36
C GLN A 62 16.02 -47.17 -21.88
N ASN A 63 14.80 -46.88 -22.36
CA ASN A 63 13.81 -47.86 -22.80
C ASN A 63 13.52 -48.98 -21.78
N LYS A 64 13.59 -48.63 -20.49
CA LYS A 64 13.33 -49.54 -19.36
C LYS A 64 11.85 -49.58 -18.99
N PRO A 65 11.37 -50.61 -18.26
CA PRO A 65 9.99 -50.64 -17.79
C PRO A 65 9.69 -49.47 -16.84
N LEU A 66 8.51 -48.85 -17.02
CA LEU A 66 8.06 -47.66 -16.28
C LEU A 66 7.04 -47.95 -15.17
N LYS A 67 6.49 -49.17 -15.11
CA LYS A 67 5.30 -49.49 -14.33
C LYS A 67 5.42 -49.07 -12.86
N ASP A 68 6.53 -49.42 -12.23
CA ASP A 68 6.75 -49.16 -10.80
C ASP A 68 6.93 -47.67 -10.51
N ALA A 69 7.70 -46.96 -11.36
CA ALA A 69 7.91 -45.51 -11.23
C ALA A 69 6.62 -44.71 -11.45
N LEU A 70 5.72 -45.18 -12.33
CA LEU A 70 4.41 -44.58 -12.54
C LEU A 70 3.48 -44.82 -11.35
N LEU A 71 3.48 -46.02 -10.76
CA LEU A 71 2.71 -46.31 -9.56
C LEU A 71 3.18 -45.44 -8.38
N GLU A 72 4.50 -45.37 -8.16
CA GLU A 72 5.11 -44.50 -7.14
C GLU A 72 4.75 -43.03 -7.37
N LYS A 73 4.66 -42.59 -8.63
CA LYS A 73 4.30 -41.21 -8.96
C LYS A 73 2.88 -40.87 -8.53
N GLU A 74 1.93 -41.78 -8.76
CA GLU A 74 0.54 -41.56 -8.35
C GLU A 74 0.41 -41.55 -6.82
N LEU A 75 1.12 -42.42 -6.11
CA LEU A 75 1.18 -42.41 -4.65
C LEU A 75 1.77 -41.10 -4.11
N LEU A 76 2.91 -40.65 -4.65
CA LEU A 76 3.53 -39.40 -4.22
C LEU A 76 2.68 -38.17 -4.55
N LYS A 77 2.03 -38.15 -5.72
CA LYS A 77 1.12 -37.07 -6.11
C LYS A 77 -0.08 -36.96 -5.19
N THR A 78 -0.70 -38.10 -4.84
CA THR A 78 -1.86 -38.13 -3.94
C THR A 78 -1.48 -37.67 -2.53
N ALA A 79 -0.35 -38.18 -2.00
CA ALA A 79 0.18 -37.74 -0.70
C ALA A 79 0.52 -36.23 -0.68
N TYR A 80 1.22 -35.74 -1.70
CA TYR A 80 1.53 -34.31 -1.84
C TYR A 80 0.26 -33.45 -1.94
N SER A 81 -0.72 -33.85 -2.75
CA SER A 81 -1.95 -33.08 -2.94
C SER A 81 -2.80 -33.03 -1.67
N LYS A 82 -2.84 -34.13 -0.92
CA LYS A 82 -3.53 -34.23 0.37
C LYS A 82 -2.90 -33.27 1.39
N THR A 83 -1.59 -33.42 1.64
CA THR A 83 -0.85 -32.59 2.60
C THR A 83 -0.86 -31.11 2.21
N PHE A 84 -0.78 -30.78 0.92
CA PHE A 84 -0.91 -29.42 0.42
C PHE A 84 -2.27 -28.79 0.76
N ARG A 85 -3.36 -29.52 0.53
CA ARG A 85 -4.71 -29.03 0.87
C ARG A 85 -4.86 -28.88 2.38
N GLU A 86 -4.45 -29.88 3.15
CA GLU A 86 -4.53 -29.86 4.61
C GLU A 86 -3.78 -28.69 5.23
N THR A 87 -2.52 -28.47 4.83
CA THR A 87 -1.68 -27.38 5.34
C THR A 87 -2.22 -26.00 4.95
N SER A 88 -2.61 -25.81 3.69
CA SER A 88 -3.21 -24.57 3.22
C SER A 88 -4.54 -24.26 3.91
N THR A 89 -5.44 -25.24 3.99
CA THR A 89 -6.75 -25.08 4.64
C THR A 89 -6.60 -24.84 6.13
N ARG A 90 -5.71 -25.56 6.81
CA ARG A 90 -5.42 -25.34 8.24
C ARG A 90 -4.92 -23.91 8.47
N ASN A 91 -3.94 -23.45 7.70
CA ASN A 91 -3.45 -22.10 7.87
C ASN A 91 -4.51 -21.03 7.56
N PHE A 92 -5.37 -21.26 6.56
CA PHE A 92 -6.48 -20.34 6.29
C PHE A 92 -7.48 -20.32 7.45
N ARG A 93 -7.78 -21.48 8.04
CA ARG A 93 -8.60 -21.57 9.25
C ARG A 93 -7.96 -20.83 10.42
N ASP A 94 -6.68 -21.09 10.70
CA ASP A 94 -5.93 -20.42 11.76
C ASP A 94 -5.86 -18.90 11.54
N PHE A 95 -5.78 -18.46 10.28
CA PHE A 95 -5.84 -17.05 9.92
C PHE A 95 -7.22 -16.44 10.25
N CYS A 96 -8.30 -17.11 9.87
CA CYS A 96 -9.66 -16.68 10.18
C CYS A 96 -9.93 -16.67 11.69
N GLU A 97 -9.43 -17.65 12.44
CA GLU A 97 -9.56 -17.74 13.90
C GLU A 97 -8.71 -16.68 14.62
N ARG A 98 -7.55 -16.30 14.06
CA ARG A 98 -6.70 -15.22 14.61
C ARG A 98 -7.35 -13.84 14.55
N GLN A 99 -8.36 -13.63 13.70
CA GLN A 99 -9.10 -12.37 13.60
C GLN A 99 -9.99 -12.15 14.85
N ARG A 100 -9.37 -11.98 16.02
CA ARG A 100 -10.00 -11.35 17.19
C ARG A 100 -10.09 -9.85 16.91
N LYS A 101 -11.10 -9.18 17.52
CA LYS A 101 -11.45 -7.77 17.30
C LYS A 101 -10.23 -6.84 17.18
N GLU A 102 -9.19 -7.03 17.98
CA GLU A 102 -7.98 -6.18 18.00
C GLU A 102 -7.08 -6.29 16.75
N ASP A 103 -7.02 -7.45 16.08
CA ASP A 103 -6.06 -7.69 14.99
C ASP A 103 -6.57 -7.23 13.62
N VAL A 104 -7.89 -7.29 13.40
CA VAL A 104 -8.56 -6.73 12.21
C VAL A 104 -8.31 -5.23 12.11
N TRP A 105 -8.39 -4.53 13.23
CA TRP A 105 -8.11 -3.10 13.32
C TRP A 105 -6.61 -2.80 13.26
N SER A 106 -5.72 -3.72 13.65
CA SER A 106 -4.26 -3.49 13.61
C SER A 106 -3.76 -3.39 12.16
N VAL A 107 -4.20 -4.29 11.29
CA VAL A 107 -3.80 -4.33 9.87
C VAL A 107 -4.42 -3.19 9.09
N THR A 108 -5.72 -2.94 9.28
CA THR A 108 -6.41 -1.81 8.63
C THR A 108 -5.87 -0.47 9.11
N ASN A 109 -5.63 -0.28 10.42
CA ASN A 109 -5.00 0.94 10.94
C ASN A 109 -3.57 1.11 10.45
N ARG A 110 -2.79 0.02 10.25
CA ARG A 110 -1.45 0.11 9.65
C ARG A 110 -1.52 0.62 8.21
N ILE A 111 -2.47 0.12 7.41
CA ILE A 111 -2.69 0.56 6.02
C ILE A 111 -3.17 2.02 5.99
N ILE A 112 -4.10 2.40 6.87
CA ILE A 112 -4.60 3.77 6.96
C ILE A 112 -3.51 4.74 7.42
N LYS A 113 -2.69 4.39 8.43
CA LYS A 113 -1.57 5.20 8.89
C LYS A 113 -0.43 5.31 7.88
N SER A 114 -0.26 4.31 7.01
CA SER A 114 0.79 4.35 5.97
C SER A 114 0.43 5.24 4.79
N ASN A 115 -0.84 5.60 4.63
CA ASN A 115 -1.24 6.56 3.62
C ASN A 115 -1.09 7.98 4.21
N PRO A 116 -0.51 8.93 3.45
CA PRO A 116 -0.62 10.33 3.84
C PRO A 116 -2.11 10.68 3.99
N PRO A 117 -2.49 11.50 4.99
CA PRO A 117 -3.87 11.92 5.13
C PRO A 117 -4.34 12.48 3.78
N PRO A 118 -5.55 12.12 3.31
CA PRO A 118 -6.06 12.62 2.04
C PRO A 118 -5.99 14.15 2.10
N LEU A 119 -5.18 14.73 1.21
CA LEU A 119 -5.13 16.18 1.07
C LEU A 119 -6.56 16.63 0.70
N PRO A 120 -7.10 17.66 1.38
CA PRO A 120 -8.41 18.18 1.03
C PRO A 120 -8.42 18.55 -0.46
N PRO A 121 -9.54 18.33 -1.18
CA PRO A 121 -9.60 18.57 -2.62
C PRO A 121 -9.20 20.00 -2.96
N ALA A 122 -7.98 20.14 -3.49
CA ALA A 122 -7.36 21.38 -3.94
C ALA A 122 -7.70 21.67 -5.41
N THR A 123 -8.99 21.59 -5.76
CA THR A 123 -9.46 21.58 -7.16
C THR A 123 -10.37 22.75 -7.52
N LEU A 124 -10.69 23.65 -6.58
CA LEU A 124 -11.55 24.78 -6.89
C LEU A 124 -10.75 25.86 -7.62
N LYS A 125 -11.12 26.11 -8.88
CA LYS A 125 -10.55 27.17 -9.71
C LYS A 125 -11.19 28.50 -9.30
N LYS A 126 -10.37 29.45 -8.85
CA LYS A 126 -10.78 30.82 -8.53
C LYS A 126 -11.09 31.61 -9.80
N CYS A 127 -11.77 32.74 -9.64
CA CYS A 127 -12.05 33.68 -10.72
C CYS A 127 -10.77 34.18 -11.42
N ASP A 128 -9.66 34.28 -10.67
CA ASP A 128 -8.35 34.71 -11.18
C ASP A 128 -7.59 33.63 -11.96
N GLY A 129 -8.21 32.46 -12.18
CA GLY A 129 -7.63 31.36 -12.94
C GLY A 129 -6.68 30.44 -12.15
N THR A 130 -6.36 30.79 -10.90
CA THR A 130 -5.56 29.98 -9.97
C THR A 130 -6.41 28.94 -9.24
N TYR A 131 -5.77 27.92 -8.67
CA TYR A 131 -6.45 26.85 -7.90
C TYR A 131 -6.24 27.04 -6.40
N THR A 132 -7.23 26.64 -5.60
CA THR A 132 -7.12 26.64 -4.13
C THR A 132 -6.19 25.51 -3.66
N ASN A 133 -5.32 25.80 -2.70
CA ASN A 133 -4.29 24.88 -2.20
C ASN A 133 -4.55 24.39 -0.76
N SER A 134 -5.58 24.93 -0.09
CA SER A 134 -5.96 24.53 1.28
C SER A 134 -7.47 24.49 1.47
N SER A 135 -7.94 23.72 2.46
CA SER A 135 -9.37 23.63 2.80
C SER A 135 -9.96 24.98 3.22
N LEU A 136 -9.19 25.79 3.95
CA LEU A 136 -9.61 27.14 4.39
C LEU A 136 -9.79 28.07 3.20
N GLU A 137 -8.84 28.06 2.27
CA GLU A 137 -8.90 28.85 1.04
C GLU A 137 -10.05 28.40 0.13
N THR A 138 -10.31 27.09 0.07
CA THR A 138 -11.48 26.53 -0.62
C THR A 138 -12.79 26.99 0.00
N ALA A 139 -12.90 26.96 1.34
CA ALA A 139 -14.10 27.41 2.04
C ALA A 139 -14.36 28.92 1.82
N GLN A 140 -13.31 29.75 1.88
CA GLN A 140 -13.40 31.18 1.59
C GLN A 140 -13.80 31.45 0.13
N ALA A 141 -13.22 30.73 -0.82
CA ALA A 141 -13.59 30.87 -2.24
C ALA A 141 -15.05 30.51 -2.51
N LEU A 142 -15.57 29.48 -1.83
CA LEU A 142 -17.00 29.12 -1.90
C LEU A 142 -17.89 30.17 -1.25
N LEU A 143 -17.53 30.63 -0.05
CA LEU A 143 -18.28 31.66 0.67
C LEU A 143 -18.43 32.92 -0.19
N ASN A 144 -17.32 33.45 -0.69
CA ASN A 144 -17.32 34.68 -1.49
C ASN A 144 -18.04 34.53 -2.83
N LYS A 145 -18.13 33.31 -3.37
CA LYS A 145 -18.80 33.06 -4.67
C LYS A 145 -20.31 32.91 -4.54
N PHE A 146 -20.77 32.20 -3.51
CA PHE A 146 -22.19 31.93 -3.30
C PHE A 146 -22.88 32.99 -2.44
N PHE A 147 -22.10 33.67 -1.59
CA PHE A 147 -22.54 34.73 -0.70
C PHE A 147 -21.59 35.93 -0.84
N PRO A 148 -21.55 36.57 -2.03
CA PRO A 148 -20.77 37.79 -2.20
C PRO A 148 -21.33 38.90 -1.28
N ASP A 149 -20.47 39.82 -0.88
CA ASP A 149 -20.91 41.06 -0.23
C ASP A 149 -21.79 41.86 -1.21
N ASP A 150 -22.84 42.49 -0.69
CA ASP A 150 -23.78 43.29 -1.48
C ASP A 150 -23.08 44.48 -2.17
N ASP A 151 -23.51 44.82 -3.39
CA ASP A 151 -22.94 45.89 -4.23
C ASP A 151 -23.51 47.27 -3.86
N ILE A 152 -22.81 48.35 -4.25
CA ILE A 152 -23.09 49.77 -3.94
C ILE A 152 -24.46 50.24 -4.50
N ASN A 153 -25.14 49.42 -5.30
CA ASN A 153 -26.51 49.65 -5.80
C ASN A 153 -27.61 49.07 -4.90
N ASP A 154 -27.36 48.98 -3.60
CA ASP A 154 -28.37 48.56 -2.64
C ASP A 154 -29.58 49.50 -2.65
N THR A 155 -30.77 48.91 -2.67
CA THR A 155 -32.00 49.65 -2.44
C THR A 155 -32.04 50.12 -0.98
N PRO A 156 -32.67 51.27 -0.66
CA PRO A 156 -32.70 51.81 0.70
C PRO A 156 -33.24 50.83 1.75
N LEU A 157 -34.14 49.90 1.35
CA LEU A 157 -34.63 48.81 2.20
C LEU A 157 -33.54 47.80 2.61
N GLN A 158 -32.59 47.50 1.72
CA GLN A 158 -31.49 46.56 1.99
C GLN A 158 -30.46 47.17 2.95
N GLU A 159 -30.26 48.50 2.89
CA GLU A 159 -29.39 49.21 3.82
C GLU A 159 -30.00 49.26 5.24
N GLU A 160 -31.31 49.53 5.34
CA GLU A 160 -32.03 49.50 6.63
C GLU A 160 -32.05 48.12 7.27
N ALA A 161 -32.30 47.06 6.49
CA ALA A 161 -32.27 45.68 7.00
C ALA A 161 -30.91 45.30 7.60
N ARG A 162 -29.80 45.78 7.01
CA ARG A 162 -28.44 45.57 7.54
C ARG A 162 -28.19 46.34 8.83
N LYS A 163 -28.60 47.61 8.89
CA LYS A 163 -28.51 48.42 10.12
C LYS A 163 -29.21 47.71 11.26
N ILE A 164 -30.42 47.18 11.01
CA ILE A 164 -31.19 46.40 11.98
C ILE A 164 -30.49 45.10 12.38
N ALA A 165 -29.91 44.36 11.41
CA ALA A 165 -29.23 43.09 11.69
C ALA A 165 -27.92 43.24 12.48
N ILE A 166 -27.20 44.36 12.29
CA ILE A 166 -25.96 44.67 13.00
C ILE A 166 -26.24 45.25 14.38
N THR A 167 -27.33 46.01 14.55
CA THR A 167 -27.77 46.44 15.87
C THR A 167 -28.31 45.27 16.66
N VAL A 168 -27.59 44.89 17.72
CA VAL A 168 -28.07 43.90 18.69
C VAL A 168 -29.43 44.37 19.21
N PRO A 169 -30.50 43.55 19.12
CA PRO A 169 -31.80 43.94 19.67
C PRO A 169 -31.62 44.21 21.16
N ASN A 170 -32.01 45.42 21.61
CA ASN A 170 -32.02 45.77 23.02
C ASN A 170 -33.10 44.94 23.72
N THR A 171 -32.74 43.71 24.06
CA THR A 171 -33.55 42.79 24.83
C THR A 171 -33.31 43.16 26.29
N GLN A 172 -34.36 43.45 27.04
CA GLN A 172 -34.24 43.64 28.49
C GLN A 172 -33.86 42.27 29.07
N ASP A 173 -32.70 42.23 29.73
CA ASP A 173 -32.27 41.06 30.51
C ASP A 173 -33.24 40.89 31.69
N GLU A 174 -34.22 39.99 31.57
CA GLU A 174 -35.00 39.45 32.69
C GLU A 174 -34.34 38.20 33.27
#